data_AF-A0A9E6RIB7-F1
#
_entry.id   AF-A0A9E6RIB7-F1
#
_cell.length_a   1.000
_cell.length_b   1.000
_cell.length_c   1.000
_cell.angle_alpha   90.00
_cell.angle_beta   90.00
_cell.angle_gamma   90.00
#
_symmetry.space_group_name_H-M   'P 1'
#
loop_
_entity.id
_entity.type
_entity.pdbx_description
1 polymer ?
#
loop_
_entity_poly.entity_id
_entity_poly.type
_entity_poly.pdbx_seq_one_letter_code
_entity_poly.pdbx_strand_id
1 'polypeptide(L)'
;MSEPVSGAVPGPSTGRWFDDFRVGDRFDGPSLTVTEADIIGFARQWDPQPFHTDPTAAGDSVFGRLVASGWHTAAITMRLMVQSGVFAGPGMVGVEVTDLRWPVATLPGDTLTVHAEVVSARASSSKPDRGVLAMRYTTTNQRGEIAQSFLATQIVLRRPRSQDTVIRRATPADLPAIETLLRAAFEPYIERIGLRPQPLLSDHASVVDSGHGWVAEVQGMIGGYSVLLPAESHLQLDVLAVLPLLHGRGVGSLMLKFAEAEAIRLGFGTVRLYTHARMEEAAALYRRRGFVETHRQIDRGYDRIHMAKLLDTE
;
A
#
# COMPACT_ATOMS: atom_id res chain seq x y z
N MET A 1 -18.40 -17.28 19.83
CA MET A 1 -17.13 -16.55 19.63
C MET A 1 -16.20 -17.44 18.84
N SER A 2 -16.18 -17.30 17.52
CA SER A 2 -15.24 -18.00 16.63
C SER A 2 -13.85 -17.38 16.72
N GLU A 3 -12.82 -18.22 16.73
CA GLU A 3 -11.40 -17.82 16.73
C GLU A 3 -11.04 -16.83 15.61
N PRO A 4 -10.04 -15.95 15.83
CA PRO A 4 -9.56 -15.07 14.78
C PRO A 4 -8.93 -15.91 13.67
N VAL A 5 -9.45 -15.77 12.44
CA VAL A 5 -8.90 -16.41 11.26
C VAL A 5 -7.52 -15.83 10.98
N SER A 6 -6.48 -16.63 11.23
CA SER A 6 -5.10 -16.34 10.87
C SER A 6 -4.93 -16.45 9.35
N GLY A 7 -5.20 -15.36 8.65
CA GLY A 7 -4.71 -15.12 7.30
C GLY A 7 -3.92 -13.82 7.35
N ALA A 8 -2.60 -13.88 7.17
CA ALA A 8 -1.78 -12.69 7.14
C ALA A 8 -2.32 -11.72 6.08
N VAL A 9 -2.81 -10.56 6.52
CA VAL A 9 -3.13 -9.46 5.61
C VAL A 9 -1.82 -9.11 4.90
N PRO A 10 -1.74 -9.21 3.56
CA PRO A 10 -0.51 -8.95 2.83
C PRO A 10 0.00 -7.54 3.14
N GLY A 11 1.29 -7.41 3.45
CA GLY A 11 1.91 -6.14 3.81
C GLY A 11 1.76 -5.07 2.70
N PRO A 12 2.01 -3.79 3.02
CA PRO A 12 1.71 -2.64 2.15
C PRO A 12 2.40 -2.65 0.77
N SER A 13 3.37 -3.53 0.53
CA SER A 13 4.03 -3.74 -0.77
C SER A 13 3.29 -4.69 -1.73
N THR A 14 2.24 -5.39 -1.27
CA THR A 14 1.55 -6.46 -2.02
C THR A 14 0.07 -6.22 -2.26
N GLY A 15 -0.45 -5.08 -1.83
CA GLY A 15 -1.84 -4.71 -2.02
C GLY A 15 -2.16 -4.14 -3.40
N ARG A 16 -3.42 -4.26 -3.82
CA ARG A 16 -3.98 -3.71 -5.04
C ARG A 16 -4.16 -2.20 -4.95
N TRP A 17 -3.80 -1.57 -6.05
CA TRP A 17 -4.02 -0.15 -6.31
C TRP A 17 -5.13 -0.01 -7.34
N PHE A 18 -5.70 1.17 -7.46
CA PHE A 18 -6.67 1.47 -8.51
C PHE A 18 -6.18 1.05 -9.90
N ASP A 19 -4.89 1.27 -10.20
CA ASP A 19 -4.28 0.96 -11.49
C ASP A 19 -4.19 -0.55 -11.81
N ASP A 20 -4.50 -1.42 -10.84
CA ASP A 20 -4.51 -2.87 -11.02
C ASP A 20 -5.88 -3.41 -11.42
N PHE A 21 -6.95 -2.59 -11.35
CA PHE A 21 -8.31 -2.99 -11.70
C PHE A 21 -8.64 -2.67 -13.16
N ARG A 22 -9.31 -3.60 -13.82
CA ARG A 22 -9.90 -3.44 -15.15
C ARG A 22 -11.39 -3.78 -15.10
N VAL A 23 -12.18 -3.10 -15.94
CA VAL A 23 -13.59 -3.45 -16.12
C VAL A 23 -13.69 -4.89 -16.60
N GLY A 24 -14.57 -5.67 -15.97
CA GLY A 24 -14.72 -7.11 -16.18
C GLY A 24 -13.87 -7.99 -15.25
N ASP A 25 -12.95 -7.44 -14.46
CA ASP A 25 -12.22 -8.21 -13.45
C ASP A 25 -13.21 -8.80 -12.43
N ARG A 26 -12.97 -10.06 -12.04
CA ARG A 26 -13.80 -10.79 -11.09
C ARG A 26 -13.00 -11.26 -9.90
N PHE A 27 -13.63 -11.20 -8.73
CA PHE A 27 -13.04 -11.60 -7.45
C PHE A 27 -14.01 -12.44 -6.66
N ASP A 28 -13.57 -13.63 -6.30
CA ASP A 28 -14.34 -14.61 -5.54
C ASP A 28 -13.92 -14.57 -4.07
N GLY A 29 -14.91 -14.53 -3.18
CA GLY A 29 -14.70 -14.74 -1.75
C GLY A 29 -14.66 -16.22 -1.39
N PRO A 30 -14.19 -16.58 -0.18
CA PRO A 30 -14.41 -17.90 0.37
C PRO A 30 -15.91 -18.12 0.65
N SER A 31 -16.26 -19.33 1.10
CA SER A 31 -17.64 -19.66 1.50
C SER A 31 -17.82 -19.65 3.02
N LEU A 32 -19.04 -19.39 3.49
CA LEU A 32 -19.41 -19.48 4.91
C LEU A 32 -20.80 -20.11 5.08
N THR A 33 -20.89 -21.17 5.86
CA THR A 33 -22.17 -21.71 6.32
C THR A 33 -22.71 -20.89 7.48
N VAL A 34 -23.93 -20.38 7.35
CA VAL A 34 -24.59 -19.53 8.34
C VAL A 34 -25.40 -20.41 9.29
N THR A 35 -25.10 -20.37 10.58
CA THR A 35 -25.85 -21.15 11.57
C THR A 35 -27.03 -20.37 12.14
N GLU A 36 -27.98 -21.07 12.77
CA GLU A 36 -29.05 -20.44 13.54
C GLU A 36 -28.50 -19.52 14.64
N ALA A 37 -27.46 -19.95 15.35
CA ALA A 37 -26.83 -19.17 16.40
C ALA A 37 -26.20 -17.87 15.86
N ASP A 38 -25.59 -17.91 14.67
CA ASP A 38 -25.07 -16.70 14.01
C ASP A 38 -26.22 -15.73 13.69
N ILE A 39 -27.33 -16.24 13.16
CA ILE A 39 -28.51 -15.44 12.80
C ILE A 39 -29.08 -14.74 14.02
N ILE A 40 -29.40 -15.49 15.08
CA ILE A 40 -29.98 -14.96 16.31
C ILE A 40 -28.99 -14.00 16.98
N GLY A 41 -27.70 -14.36 17.01
CA GLY A 41 -26.65 -13.55 17.60
C GLY A 41 -26.53 -12.18 16.94
N PHE A 42 -26.47 -12.13 15.61
CA PHE A 42 -26.45 -10.87 14.86
C PHE A 42 -27.74 -10.08 15.05
N ALA A 43 -28.89 -10.73 14.89
CA ALA A 43 -30.20 -10.09 14.93
C ALA A 43 -30.46 -9.40 16.28
N ARG A 44 -30.13 -10.05 17.40
CA ARG A 44 -30.28 -9.45 18.73
C ARG A 44 -29.51 -8.14 18.91
N GLN A 45 -28.39 -7.99 18.20
CA GLN A 45 -27.55 -6.80 18.29
C GLN A 45 -27.97 -5.71 17.29
N TRP A 46 -28.35 -6.10 16.07
CA TRP A 46 -28.43 -5.15 14.95
C TRP A 46 -29.82 -5.05 14.30
N ASP A 47 -30.63 -6.11 14.36
CA ASP A 47 -31.93 -6.17 13.71
C ASP A 47 -32.89 -7.12 14.46
N PRO A 48 -33.41 -6.69 15.65
CA PRO A 48 -34.08 -7.57 16.60
C PRO A 48 -35.56 -7.83 16.25
N GLN A 49 -35.87 -7.98 14.97
CA GLN A 49 -37.22 -8.40 14.56
C GLN A 49 -37.46 -9.86 14.97
N PRO A 50 -38.69 -10.25 15.37
CA PRO A 50 -38.97 -11.57 15.93
C PRO A 50 -38.57 -12.73 15.01
N PHE A 51 -38.81 -12.60 13.70
CA PHE A 51 -38.47 -13.62 12.71
C PHE A 51 -36.97 -13.78 12.41
N HIS A 52 -36.12 -13.00 13.08
CA HIS A 52 -34.65 -13.15 13.08
C HIS A 52 -34.09 -13.61 14.43
N THR A 53 -34.88 -13.58 15.51
CA THR A 53 -34.38 -13.76 16.89
C THR A 53 -34.98 -14.94 17.64
N ASP A 54 -36.15 -15.44 17.21
CA ASP A 54 -36.86 -16.54 17.85
C ASP A 54 -37.47 -17.48 16.79
N PRO A 55 -37.02 -18.74 16.69
CA PRO A 55 -37.56 -19.72 15.75
C PRO A 55 -39.07 -19.98 15.90
N THR A 56 -39.62 -19.87 17.12
CA THR A 56 -41.05 -20.09 17.38
C THR A 56 -41.86 -18.93 16.84
N ALA A 57 -41.50 -17.70 17.20
CA ALA A 57 -42.17 -16.50 16.71
C ALA A 57 -42.02 -16.32 15.19
N ALA A 58 -40.92 -16.82 14.61
CA ALA A 58 -40.70 -16.78 13.18
C ALA A 58 -41.71 -17.65 12.39
N GLY A 59 -42.26 -18.71 13.01
CA GLY A 59 -43.28 -19.57 12.42
C GLY A 59 -44.57 -18.84 12.06
N ASP A 60 -44.91 -17.78 12.81
CA ASP A 60 -46.10 -16.96 12.59
C ASP A 60 -45.85 -15.78 11.62
N SER A 61 -44.63 -15.62 11.11
CA SER A 61 -44.26 -14.53 10.21
C SER A 61 -44.55 -14.84 8.74
N VAL A 62 -44.43 -13.83 7.88
CA VAL A 62 -44.54 -13.99 6.40
C VAL A 62 -43.51 -14.99 5.83
N PHE A 63 -42.44 -15.28 6.55
CA PHE A 63 -41.43 -16.26 6.15
C PHE A 63 -41.77 -17.68 6.62
N GLY A 64 -42.63 -17.84 7.62
CA GLY A 64 -43.02 -19.13 8.22
C GLY A 64 -41.87 -19.88 8.90
N ARG A 65 -40.70 -19.25 9.06
CA ARG A 65 -39.49 -19.83 9.66
C ARG A 65 -38.48 -18.74 9.98
N LEU A 66 -37.48 -19.09 10.80
CA LEU A 66 -36.34 -18.22 11.07
C LEU A 66 -35.55 -17.97 9.77
N VAL A 67 -35.27 -16.69 9.51
CA VAL A 67 -34.42 -16.25 8.39
C VAL A 67 -33.38 -15.26 8.91
N ALA A 68 -32.25 -15.14 8.23
CA ALA A 68 -31.27 -14.11 8.54
C ALA A 68 -31.80 -12.72 8.19
N SER A 69 -31.40 -11.70 8.95
CA SER A 69 -31.55 -10.30 8.52
C SER A 69 -30.82 -10.08 7.19
N GLY A 70 -31.40 -9.28 6.30
CA GLY A 70 -30.72 -8.83 5.08
C GLY A 70 -29.39 -8.13 5.39
N TRP A 71 -29.32 -7.39 6.50
CA TRP A 71 -28.10 -6.74 6.99
C TRP A 71 -27.05 -7.74 7.48
N HIS A 72 -27.47 -8.87 8.03
CA HIS A 72 -26.55 -9.96 8.38
C HIS A 72 -25.89 -10.53 7.12
N THR A 73 -26.69 -10.76 6.07
CA THR A 73 -26.19 -11.21 4.76
C THR A 73 -25.23 -10.19 4.14
N ALA A 74 -25.51 -8.89 4.28
CA ALA A 74 -24.62 -7.82 3.82
C ALA A 74 -23.28 -7.82 4.57
N ALA A 75 -23.31 -7.98 5.90
CA ALA A 75 -22.12 -8.05 6.74
C ALA A 75 -21.27 -9.29 6.40
N ILE A 76 -21.89 -10.46 6.21
CA ILE A 76 -21.20 -11.67 5.76
C ILE A 76 -20.56 -11.45 4.39
N THR A 77 -21.29 -10.85 3.45
CA THR A 77 -20.78 -10.54 2.11
C THR A 77 -19.50 -9.69 2.19
N MET A 78 -19.52 -8.64 3.01
CA MET A 78 -18.35 -7.79 3.22
C MET A 78 -17.18 -8.56 3.84
N ARG A 79 -17.43 -9.38 4.87
CA ARG A 79 -16.42 -10.25 5.50
C ARG A 79 -15.72 -11.14 4.49
N LEU A 80 -16.49 -11.87 3.67
CA LEU A 80 -15.96 -12.78 2.66
C LEU A 80 -15.13 -12.03 1.62
N MET A 81 -15.56 -10.84 1.21
CA MET A 81 -14.78 -10.04 0.27
C MET A 81 -13.49 -9.47 0.88
N VAL A 82 -13.46 -9.10 2.17
CA VAL A 82 -12.19 -8.79 2.86
C VAL A 82 -11.25 -9.99 2.82
N GLN A 83 -11.77 -11.19 3.07
CA GLN A 83 -10.98 -12.43 3.06
C GLN A 83 -10.49 -12.83 1.65
N SER A 84 -11.16 -12.37 0.57
CA SER A 84 -10.69 -12.58 -0.81
C SER A 84 -9.36 -11.87 -1.12
N GLY A 85 -8.96 -10.89 -0.30
CA GLY A 85 -7.81 -10.04 -0.56
C GLY A 85 -8.04 -8.94 -1.60
N VAL A 86 -9.25 -8.78 -2.16
CA VAL A 86 -9.57 -7.66 -3.10
C VAL A 86 -9.29 -6.28 -2.47
N PHE A 87 -9.45 -6.18 -1.15
CA PHE A 87 -9.20 -4.97 -0.36
C PHE A 87 -7.79 -4.91 0.23
N ALA A 88 -6.93 -5.90 -0.01
CA ALA A 88 -5.53 -5.82 0.41
C ALA A 88 -4.91 -4.68 -0.38
N GLY A 89 -4.56 -3.57 0.27
CA GLY A 89 -4.20 -2.32 -0.40
C GLY A 89 -4.13 -1.16 0.58
N PRO A 90 -3.35 -0.12 0.27
CA PRO A 90 -3.17 1.03 1.18
C PRO A 90 -4.39 1.95 1.24
N GLY A 91 -5.41 1.75 0.41
CA GLY A 91 -6.64 2.54 0.51
C GLY A 91 -7.70 2.14 -0.51
N MET A 92 -8.75 1.50 -0.02
CA MET A 92 -10.03 1.35 -0.68
C MET A 92 -11.14 1.69 0.33
N VAL A 93 -11.97 2.67 -0.01
CA VAL A 93 -13.04 3.17 0.88
C VAL A 93 -14.35 3.19 0.11
N GLY A 94 -15.37 2.52 0.63
CA GLY A 94 -16.72 2.58 0.08
C GLY A 94 -17.34 3.96 0.28
N VAL A 95 -17.99 4.49 -0.75
CA VAL A 95 -18.67 5.79 -0.72
C VAL A 95 -20.17 5.69 -0.93
N GLU A 96 -20.62 4.65 -1.62
CA GLU A 96 -22.03 4.50 -1.98
C GLU A 96 -22.35 3.02 -2.22
N VAL A 97 -23.57 2.64 -1.85
CA VAL A 97 -24.21 1.38 -2.25
C VAL A 97 -25.52 1.72 -2.95
N THR A 98 -25.73 1.18 -4.14
CA THR A 98 -26.97 1.30 -4.92
C THR A 98 -27.48 -0.07 -5.33
N ASP A 99 -28.76 -0.15 -5.71
CA ASP A 99 -29.39 -1.38 -6.20
C ASP A 99 -29.25 -2.57 -5.24
N LEU A 100 -29.27 -2.31 -3.92
CA LEU A 100 -29.23 -3.35 -2.89
C LEU A 100 -30.55 -4.12 -2.87
N ARG A 101 -30.46 -5.43 -3.11
CA ARG A 101 -31.59 -6.34 -3.19
C ARG A 101 -31.32 -7.60 -2.39
N TRP A 102 -32.38 -8.17 -1.81
CA TRP A 102 -32.37 -9.49 -1.17
C TRP A 102 -33.43 -10.39 -1.81
N PRO A 103 -33.13 -11.02 -2.97
CA PRO A 103 -34.14 -11.79 -3.70
C PRO A 103 -34.59 -13.06 -2.98
N VAL A 104 -33.67 -13.73 -2.29
CA VAL A 104 -33.94 -14.95 -1.50
C VAL A 104 -33.45 -14.75 -0.07
N ALA A 105 -34.29 -15.09 0.91
CA ALA A 105 -33.90 -15.01 2.31
C ALA A 105 -32.85 -16.08 2.65
N THR A 106 -31.77 -15.68 3.33
CA THR A 106 -30.75 -16.61 3.83
C THR A 106 -31.31 -17.40 5.01
N LEU A 107 -31.19 -18.73 4.95
CA LEU A 107 -31.72 -19.64 5.97
C LEU A 107 -30.60 -20.18 6.89
N PRO A 108 -30.94 -20.62 8.12
CA PRO A 108 -30.04 -21.44 8.90
C PRO A 108 -29.58 -22.67 8.10
N GLY A 109 -28.27 -22.88 8.03
CA GLY A 109 -27.62 -23.96 7.28
C GLY A 109 -27.25 -23.62 5.84
N ASP A 110 -27.65 -22.46 5.30
CA ASP A 110 -27.21 -22.04 3.96
C ASP A 110 -25.71 -21.72 3.96
N THR A 111 -25.02 -22.13 2.89
CA THR A 111 -23.62 -21.78 2.64
C THR A 111 -23.54 -20.65 1.63
N LEU A 112 -23.12 -19.47 2.07
CA LEU A 112 -23.00 -18.28 1.23
C LEU A 112 -21.63 -18.22 0.55
N THR A 113 -21.63 -17.87 -0.73
CA THR A 113 -20.48 -17.49 -1.56
C THR A 113 -20.71 -16.09 -2.12
N VAL A 114 -19.64 -15.35 -2.40
CA VAL A 114 -19.74 -14.01 -2.99
C VAL A 114 -18.80 -13.88 -4.18
N HIS A 115 -19.30 -13.20 -5.20
CA HIS A 115 -18.55 -12.78 -6.37
C HIS A 115 -18.67 -11.26 -6.52
N ALA A 116 -17.55 -10.59 -6.78
CA ALA A 116 -17.51 -9.18 -7.14
C ALA A 116 -17.00 -9.01 -8.58
N GLU A 117 -17.66 -8.19 -9.38
CA GLU A 117 -17.24 -7.83 -10.74
C GLU A 117 -17.03 -6.32 -10.85
N VAL A 118 -15.88 -5.90 -11.40
CA VAL A 118 -15.63 -4.48 -11.69
C VAL A 118 -16.47 -4.05 -12.88
N VAL A 119 -17.45 -3.16 -12.64
CA VAL A 119 -18.32 -2.65 -13.70
C VAL A 119 -17.86 -1.29 -14.24
N SER A 120 -17.11 -0.51 -13.45
CA SER A 120 -16.49 0.72 -13.92
C SER A 120 -15.22 1.02 -13.14
N ALA A 121 -14.23 1.62 -13.82
CA ALA A 121 -13.00 2.10 -13.20
C ALA A 121 -12.60 3.41 -13.88
N ARG A 122 -12.60 4.52 -13.13
CA ARG A 122 -12.28 5.85 -13.65
C ARG A 122 -11.28 6.58 -12.77
N ALA A 123 -10.12 6.92 -13.31
CA ALA A 123 -9.17 7.79 -12.62
C ALA A 123 -9.80 9.17 -12.35
N SER A 124 -9.54 9.75 -11.18
CA SER A 124 -10.03 11.09 -10.87
C SER A 124 -9.28 12.14 -11.67
N SER A 125 -10.00 13.08 -12.27
CA SER A 125 -9.44 14.21 -13.02
C SER A 125 -8.97 15.34 -12.11
N SER A 126 -9.55 15.48 -10.91
CA SER A 126 -9.22 16.54 -9.95
C SER A 126 -8.26 16.09 -8.84
N LYS A 127 -8.16 14.78 -8.57
CA LYS A 127 -7.30 14.20 -7.54
C LYS A 127 -6.47 13.05 -8.14
N PRO A 128 -5.26 13.31 -8.63
CA PRO A 128 -4.48 12.33 -9.41
C PRO A 128 -4.02 11.11 -8.61
N ASP A 129 -4.10 11.17 -7.28
CA ASP A 129 -3.73 10.14 -6.31
C ASP A 129 -4.77 9.03 -6.15
N ARG A 130 -5.92 9.10 -6.83
CA ARG A 130 -7.03 8.14 -6.66
C ARG A 130 -7.89 7.95 -7.91
N GLY A 131 -8.67 6.88 -7.89
CA GLY A 131 -9.73 6.62 -8.85
C GLY A 131 -11.03 6.22 -8.16
N VAL A 132 -12.09 6.21 -8.95
CA VAL A 132 -13.43 5.74 -8.56
C VAL A 132 -13.62 4.38 -9.23
N LEU A 133 -13.84 3.35 -8.41
CA LEU A 133 -14.13 1.99 -8.82
C LEU A 133 -15.60 1.71 -8.50
N ALA A 134 -16.32 1.01 -9.37
CA ALA A 134 -17.63 0.46 -9.04
C ALA A 134 -17.60 -1.05 -9.25
N MET A 135 -18.04 -1.80 -8.23
CA MET A 135 -18.10 -3.26 -8.26
C MET A 135 -19.50 -3.75 -7.97
N ARG A 136 -19.99 -4.69 -8.78
CA ARG A 136 -21.24 -5.42 -8.53
C ARG A 136 -20.92 -6.64 -7.67
N TYR A 137 -21.58 -6.74 -6.53
CA TYR A 137 -21.48 -7.88 -5.63
C TYR A 137 -22.72 -8.76 -5.80
N THR A 138 -22.50 -10.06 -5.86
CA THR A 138 -23.56 -11.08 -5.91
C THR A 138 -23.23 -12.17 -4.90
N THR A 139 -24.12 -12.34 -3.92
CA THR A 139 -24.01 -13.38 -2.90
C THR A 139 -25.01 -14.47 -3.19
N THR A 140 -24.53 -15.70 -3.33
CA THR A 140 -25.36 -16.87 -3.64
C THR A 140 -25.26 -17.93 -2.55
N ASN A 141 -26.30 -18.74 -2.41
CA ASN A 141 -26.27 -19.91 -1.54
C ASN A 141 -25.75 -21.16 -2.29
N GLN A 142 -25.67 -22.30 -1.60
CA GLN A 142 -25.24 -23.59 -2.15
C GLN A 142 -26.11 -24.13 -3.30
N ARG A 143 -27.31 -23.56 -3.51
CA ARG A 143 -28.21 -23.91 -4.63
C ARG A 143 -28.03 -22.97 -5.83
N GLY A 144 -27.13 -21.99 -5.75
CA GLY A 144 -26.94 -20.97 -6.78
C GLY A 144 -27.99 -19.87 -6.78
N GLU A 145 -28.86 -19.81 -5.76
CA GLU A 145 -29.87 -18.76 -5.64
C GLU A 145 -29.24 -17.47 -5.12
N ILE A 146 -29.64 -16.32 -5.69
CA ILE A 146 -29.11 -15.01 -5.28
C ILE A 146 -29.78 -14.58 -3.97
N ALA A 147 -29.04 -14.67 -2.88
CA ALA A 147 -29.46 -14.19 -1.58
C ALA A 147 -29.36 -12.65 -1.50
N GLN A 148 -28.35 -12.07 -2.14
CA GLN A 148 -28.14 -10.62 -2.16
C GLN A 148 -27.41 -10.17 -3.42
N SER A 149 -27.75 -8.99 -3.93
CA SER A 149 -26.95 -8.29 -4.93
C SER A 149 -26.92 -6.79 -4.66
N PHE A 150 -25.80 -6.13 -4.95
CA PHE A 150 -25.72 -4.66 -4.92
C PHE A 150 -24.58 -4.15 -5.81
N LEU A 151 -24.63 -2.87 -6.13
CA LEU A 151 -23.51 -2.13 -6.71
C LEU A 151 -22.89 -1.25 -5.63
N ALA A 152 -21.58 -1.32 -5.42
CA ALA A 152 -20.88 -0.38 -4.55
C ALA A 152 -19.84 0.41 -5.31
N THR A 153 -19.80 1.71 -5.00
CA THR A 153 -18.78 2.64 -5.48
C THR A 153 -17.73 2.80 -4.39
N GLN A 154 -16.46 2.68 -4.76
CA GLN A 154 -15.31 2.90 -3.90
C GLN A 154 -14.36 3.94 -4.46
N ILE A 155 -13.73 4.69 -3.56
CA ILE A 155 -12.51 5.42 -3.87
C ILE A 155 -11.33 4.50 -3.58
N VAL A 156 -10.45 4.34 -4.57
CA VAL A 156 -9.24 3.52 -4.46
C VAL A 156 -8.02 4.39 -4.74
N LEU A 157 -7.01 4.30 -3.87
CA LEU A 157 -5.75 5.02 -4.09
C LEU A 157 -5.05 4.49 -5.35
N ARG A 158 -4.47 5.41 -6.11
CA ARG A 158 -3.62 5.10 -7.25
C ARG A 158 -2.20 4.86 -6.78
N ARG A 159 -1.52 4.01 -7.52
CA ARG A 159 -0.13 3.72 -7.29
C ARG A 159 0.70 5.00 -7.52
N PRO A 160 1.54 5.42 -6.56
CA PRO A 160 2.36 6.60 -6.74
C PRO A 160 3.37 6.42 -7.88
N ARG A 161 3.56 7.47 -8.69
CA ARG A 161 4.47 7.46 -9.85
C ARG A 161 5.55 8.54 -9.71
N SER A 162 6.72 8.34 -10.32
CA SER A 162 7.82 9.34 -10.29
C SER A 162 7.44 10.69 -10.86
N GLN A 163 6.50 10.74 -11.80
CA GLN A 163 5.99 12.00 -12.37
C GLN A 163 5.22 12.86 -11.36
N ASP A 164 4.74 12.26 -10.27
CA ASP A 164 4.02 12.94 -9.20
C ASP A 164 4.96 13.30 -8.04
N THR A 165 6.28 13.20 -8.27
CA THR A 165 7.32 13.43 -7.26
C THR A 165 7.85 14.86 -7.34
N VAL A 166 7.80 15.57 -6.22
CA VAL A 166 8.44 16.87 -6.03
C VAL A 166 9.63 16.69 -5.10
N ILE A 167 10.82 17.09 -5.54
CA ILE A 167 12.01 17.11 -4.68
C ILE A 167 12.15 18.50 -4.07
N ARG A 168 12.23 18.57 -2.74
CA ARG A 168 12.41 19.80 -1.98
C ARG A 168 13.36 19.62 -0.82
N ARG A 169 13.83 20.72 -0.24
CA ARG A 169 14.59 20.69 1.01
C ARG A 169 13.72 20.05 2.10
N ALA A 170 14.36 19.20 2.89
CA ALA A 170 13.78 18.67 4.11
C ALA A 170 13.68 19.79 5.15
N THR A 171 12.66 19.72 5.98
CA THR A 171 12.42 20.61 7.12
C THR A 171 12.34 19.79 8.40
N PRO A 172 12.48 20.40 9.59
CA PRO A 172 12.35 19.67 10.86
C PRO A 172 11.01 18.92 11.00
N ALA A 173 9.95 19.41 10.36
CA ALA A 173 8.63 18.76 10.34
C ALA A 173 8.62 17.42 9.57
N ASP A 174 9.59 17.20 8.66
CA ASP A 174 9.70 15.97 7.88
C ASP A 174 10.44 14.85 8.64
N LEU A 175 11.13 15.16 9.74
CA LEU A 175 12.00 14.21 10.47
C LEU A 175 11.29 12.90 10.87
N PRO A 176 10.07 12.91 11.45
CA PRO A 176 9.39 11.65 11.79
C PRO A 176 9.12 10.75 10.56
N ALA A 177 8.82 11.37 9.42
CA ALA A 177 8.58 10.64 8.17
C ALA A 177 9.90 10.12 7.57
N ILE A 178 10.97 10.90 7.65
CA ILE A 178 12.33 10.50 7.23
C ILE A 178 12.81 9.31 8.05
N GLU A 179 12.65 9.32 9.38
CA GLU A 179 13.03 8.20 10.26
C GLU A 179 12.27 6.92 9.91
N THR A 180 10.95 7.04 9.69
CA THR A 180 10.11 5.91 9.25
C THR A 180 10.58 5.35 7.92
N LEU A 181 10.88 6.23 6.96
CA LEU A 181 11.39 5.86 5.64
C LEU A 181 12.72 5.15 5.73
N LEU A 182 13.69 5.71 6.46
CA LEU A 182 15.03 5.14 6.60
C LEU A 182 14.96 3.75 7.22
N ARG A 183 14.16 3.57 8.28
CA ARG A 183 13.92 2.26 8.88
C ARG A 183 13.37 1.28 7.84
N ALA A 184 12.29 1.62 7.17
CA ALA A 184 11.67 0.76 6.16
C ALA A 184 12.62 0.41 5.01
N ALA A 185 13.49 1.34 4.61
CA ALA A 185 14.44 1.16 3.51
C ALA A 185 15.68 0.33 3.89
N PHE A 186 16.15 0.42 5.15
CA PHE A 186 17.44 -0.14 5.56
C PHE A 186 17.38 -1.32 6.54
N GLU A 187 16.32 -1.46 7.33
CA GLU A 187 16.18 -2.54 8.32
C GLU A 187 16.29 -3.97 7.72
N PRO A 188 15.76 -4.27 6.51
CA PRO A 188 15.95 -5.56 5.85
C PRO A 188 17.42 -5.94 5.59
N TYR A 189 18.34 -4.97 5.60
CA TYR A 189 19.76 -5.23 5.39
C TYR A 189 20.53 -5.55 6.68
N ILE A 190 19.94 -5.39 7.87
CA ILE A 190 20.61 -5.70 9.14
C ILE A 190 21.00 -7.17 9.18
N GLU A 191 20.06 -8.07 8.86
CA GLU A 191 20.34 -9.52 8.80
C GLU A 191 21.38 -9.85 7.71
N ARG A 192 21.30 -9.17 6.56
CA ARG A 192 22.21 -9.41 5.41
C ARG A 192 23.63 -8.92 5.67
N ILE A 193 23.80 -7.81 6.37
CA ILE A 193 25.10 -7.17 6.61
C ILE A 193 25.72 -7.65 7.93
N GLY A 194 24.89 -7.99 8.92
CA GLY A 194 25.33 -8.32 10.29
C GLY A 194 25.68 -7.08 11.13
N LEU A 195 25.48 -5.88 10.58
CA LEU A 195 25.68 -4.59 11.25
C LEU A 195 24.49 -3.68 10.95
N ARG A 196 24.20 -2.76 11.88
CA ARG A 196 23.16 -1.75 11.69
C ARG A 196 23.65 -0.71 10.67
N PRO A 197 22.97 -0.48 9.54
CA PRO A 197 23.41 0.47 8.52
C PRO A 197 23.66 1.88 9.06
N GLN A 198 24.74 2.54 8.60
CA GLN A 198 25.10 3.91 9.03
C GLN A 198 23.96 4.93 8.91
N PRO A 199 23.12 4.94 7.84
CA PRO A 199 22.00 5.88 7.77
C PRO A 199 20.98 5.74 8.91
N LEU A 200 20.94 4.61 9.64
CA LEU A 200 20.09 4.45 10.83
C LEU A 200 20.74 4.96 12.12
N LEU A 201 21.99 5.42 12.05
CA LEU A 201 22.81 5.91 13.16
C LEU A 201 23.18 7.39 13.00
N SER A 202 23.01 7.96 11.81
CA SER A 202 23.35 9.36 11.52
C SER A 202 22.39 10.34 12.18
N ASP A 203 22.90 11.50 12.58
CA ASP A 203 22.09 12.62 13.09
C ASP A 203 21.43 13.38 11.93
N HIS A 204 20.25 12.91 11.55
CA HIS A 204 19.48 13.51 10.48
C HIS A 204 18.86 14.86 10.85
N ALA A 205 18.67 15.16 12.14
CA ALA A 205 18.17 16.47 12.57
C ALA A 205 19.19 17.56 12.21
N SER A 206 20.46 17.37 12.58
CA SER A 206 21.54 18.30 12.22
C SER A 206 21.71 18.45 10.70
N VAL A 207 21.55 17.37 9.93
CA VAL A 207 21.62 17.40 8.46
C VAL A 207 20.46 18.20 7.85
N VAL A 208 19.26 18.11 8.43
CA VAL A 208 18.09 18.89 8.01
C VAL A 208 18.28 20.36 8.37
N ASP A 209 18.73 20.67 9.59
CA ASP A 209 18.95 22.04 10.06
C ASP A 209 20.04 22.78 9.26
N SER A 210 21.08 22.06 8.84
CA SER A 210 22.13 22.58 7.96
C SER A 210 21.70 22.70 6.49
N GLY A 211 20.50 22.25 6.14
CA GLY A 211 19.94 22.36 4.79
C GLY A 211 20.54 21.41 3.76
N HIS A 212 21.16 20.31 4.20
CA HIS A 212 21.75 19.27 3.35
C HIS A 212 20.80 18.09 3.09
N GLY A 213 19.71 17.98 3.84
CA GLY A 213 18.65 16.99 3.64
C GLY A 213 17.65 17.39 2.55
N TRP A 214 17.31 16.43 1.69
CA TRP A 214 16.32 16.59 0.62
C TRP A 214 15.31 15.45 0.68
N VAL A 215 14.03 15.77 0.50
CA VAL A 215 12.95 14.80 0.44
C VAL A 215 12.32 14.77 -0.94
N ALA A 216 11.95 13.58 -1.38
CA ALA A 216 11.07 13.37 -2.52
C ALA A 216 9.65 13.16 -1.98
N GLU A 217 8.80 14.16 -2.17
CA GLU A 217 7.39 14.12 -1.81
C GLU A 217 6.58 13.54 -2.98
N VAL A 218 5.83 12.47 -2.72
CA VAL A 218 5.03 11.76 -3.72
C VAL A 218 3.60 11.68 -3.20
N GLN A 219 2.67 12.39 -3.86
CA GLN A 219 1.26 12.44 -3.46
C GLN A 219 1.06 12.82 -1.97
N GLY A 220 1.84 13.78 -1.46
CA GLY A 220 1.77 14.26 -0.07
C GLY A 220 2.50 13.37 0.95
N MET A 221 3.15 12.28 0.51
CA MET A 221 3.96 11.40 1.35
C MET A 221 5.45 11.63 1.09
N ILE A 222 6.28 11.62 2.14
CA ILE A 222 7.73 11.55 1.97
C ILE A 222 8.11 10.14 1.50
N GLY A 223 8.38 10.02 0.20
CA GLY A 223 8.64 8.76 -0.49
C GLY A 223 10.11 8.47 -0.75
N GLY A 224 10.97 9.49 -0.66
CA GLY A 224 12.41 9.36 -0.75
C GLY A 224 13.13 10.39 0.11
N TYR A 225 14.36 10.08 0.51
CA TYR A 225 15.23 10.97 1.26
C TYR A 225 16.67 10.86 0.75
N SER A 226 17.34 12.00 0.59
CA SER A 226 18.76 12.04 0.26
C SER A 226 19.51 13.11 1.04
N VAL A 227 20.80 12.86 1.27
CA VAL A 227 21.72 13.79 1.91
C VAL A 227 22.80 14.18 0.92
N LEU A 228 22.89 15.47 0.61
CA LEU A 228 23.86 16.04 -0.32
C LEU A 228 24.81 16.98 0.42
N LEU A 229 26.08 16.57 0.52
CA LEU A 229 27.12 17.28 1.25
C LEU A 229 28.16 17.82 0.26
N PRO A 230 28.32 19.16 0.15
CA PRO A 230 29.43 19.75 -0.60
C PRO A 230 30.77 19.31 0.01
N ALA A 231 31.67 18.79 -0.82
CA ALA A 231 33.06 18.54 -0.46
C ALA A 231 33.98 19.49 -1.26
N GLU A 232 35.30 19.37 -1.06
CA GLU A 232 36.26 20.29 -1.70
C GLU A 232 36.23 20.26 -3.23
N SER A 233 36.00 19.09 -3.85
CA SER A 233 36.09 18.91 -5.31
C SER A 233 34.88 18.22 -5.95
N HIS A 234 33.89 17.82 -5.14
CA HIS A 234 32.73 17.07 -5.61
C HIS A 234 31.52 17.30 -4.70
N LEU A 235 30.33 16.96 -5.20
CA LEU A 235 29.15 16.81 -4.35
C LEU A 235 29.06 15.36 -3.87
N GLN A 236 29.00 15.15 -2.54
CA GLN A 236 28.82 13.83 -1.95
C GLN A 236 27.33 13.53 -1.77
N LEU A 237 26.83 12.47 -2.43
CA LEU A 237 25.56 11.84 -2.10
C LEU A 237 25.82 10.81 -0.98
N ASP A 238 25.56 11.21 0.26
CA ASP A 238 25.88 10.42 1.45
C ASP A 238 24.79 9.39 1.78
N VAL A 239 23.54 9.78 1.60
CA VAL A 239 22.37 8.90 1.79
C VAL A 239 21.46 9.01 0.59
N LEU A 240 20.95 7.87 0.13
CA LEU A 240 19.80 7.77 -0.77
C LEU A 240 18.91 6.64 -0.30
N ALA A 241 17.68 6.97 0.06
CA ALA A 241 16.68 6.02 0.54
C ALA A 241 15.34 6.27 -0.15
N VAL A 242 14.61 5.20 -0.45
CA VAL A 242 13.29 5.24 -1.07
C VAL A 242 12.41 4.26 -0.30
N LEU A 243 11.15 4.62 -0.04
CA LEU A 243 10.21 3.68 0.56
C LEU A 243 10.08 2.41 -0.28
N PRO A 244 10.06 1.20 0.32
CA PRO A 244 9.96 -0.05 -0.44
C PRO A 244 8.77 -0.11 -1.40
N LEU A 245 7.62 0.47 -1.02
CA LEU A 245 6.42 0.54 -1.87
C LEU A 245 6.61 1.37 -3.16
N LEU A 246 7.66 2.20 -3.22
CA LEU A 246 8.02 3.04 -4.35
C LEU A 246 9.22 2.50 -5.15
N HIS A 247 9.76 1.32 -4.78
CA HIS A 247 10.81 0.68 -5.55
C HIS A 247 10.35 0.34 -6.98
N GLY A 248 11.27 0.51 -7.94
CA GLY A 248 10.97 0.32 -9.36
C GLY A 248 10.06 1.39 -9.98
N ARG A 249 9.67 2.43 -9.22
CA ARG A 249 8.77 3.51 -9.70
C ARG A 249 9.48 4.77 -10.17
N GLY A 250 10.81 4.77 -10.18
CA GLY A 250 11.63 5.87 -10.70
C GLY A 250 12.01 6.94 -9.67
N VAL A 251 11.54 6.89 -8.43
CA VAL A 251 11.83 7.90 -7.39
C VAL A 251 13.33 8.02 -7.12
N GLY A 252 14.03 6.94 -6.77
CA GLY A 252 15.48 6.99 -6.51
C GLY A 252 16.28 7.41 -7.75
N SER A 253 15.79 7.07 -8.94
CA SER A 253 16.35 7.51 -10.21
C SER A 253 16.18 9.01 -10.49
N LEU A 254 15.06 9.60 -10.04
CA LEU A 254 14.81 11.03 -10.09
C LEU A 254 15.70 11.76 -9.08
N MET A 255 15.83 11.24 -7.87
CA MET A 255 16.69 11.80 -6.83
C MET A 255 18.19 11.78 -7.23
N LEU A 256 18.65 10.74 -7.93
CA LEU A 256 19.99 10.72 -8.50
C LEU A 256 20.20 11.83 -9.54
N LYS A 257 19.27 11.99 -10.49
CA LYS A 257 19.33 13.08 -11.48
C LYS A 257 19.30 14.45 -10.81
N PHE A 258 18.52 14.60 -9.74
CA PHE A 258 18.48 15.81 -8.94
C PHE A 258 19.83 16.10 -8.29
N ALA A 259 20.49 15.10 -7.71
CA ALA A 259 21.84 15.26 -7.15
C ALA A 259 22.87 15.71 -8.19
N GLU A 260 22.79 15.18 -9.42
CA GLU A 260 23.63 15.61 -10.54
C GLU A 260 23.37 17.08 -10.92
N ALA A 261 22.11 17.48 -11.04
CA ALA A 261 21.74 18.88 -11.34
C ALA A 261 22.18 19.83 -10.20
N GLU A 262 22.05 19.40 -8.95
CA GLU A 262 22.47 20.19 -7.79
C GLU A 262 24.00 20.34 -7.72
N ALA A 263 24.75 19.30 -8.10
CA ALA A 263 26.20 19.39 -8.21
C ALA A 263 26.61 20.43 -9.26
N ILE A 264 26.01 20.39 -10.45
CA ILE A 264 26.24 21.39 -11.50
C ILE A 264 25.89 22.79 -11.00
N ARG A 265 24.74 22.96 -10.34
CA ARG A 265 24.29 24.24 -9.78
C ARG A 265 25.29 24.82 -8.76
N LEU A 266 25.96 23.94 -8.00
CA LEU A 266 26.98 24.30 -7.02
C LEU A 266 28.39 24.45 -7.62
N GLY A 267 28.56 24.22 -8.92
CA GLY A 267 29.84 24.34 -9.63
C GLY A 267 30.73 23.10 -9.56
N PHE A 268 30.19 21.95 -9.15
CA PHE A 268 30.93 20.69 -9.12
C PHE A 268 30.80 19.92 -10.43
N GLY A 269 31.92 19.48 -11.00
CA GLY A 269 31.96 18.58 -12.17
C GLY A 269 31.86 17.09 -11.83
N THR A 270 31.61 16.73 -10.56
CA THR A 270 31.60 15.33 -10.12
C THR A 270 30.62 15.11 -8.96
N VAL A 271 29.89 13.99 -9.01
CA VAL A 271 29.14 13.44 -7.86
C VAL A 271 29.81 12.15 -7.41
N ARG A 272 29.96 11.98 -6.09
CA ARG A 272 30.43 10.74 -5.48
C ARG A 272 29.40 10.16 -4.53
N LEU A 273 29.39 8.84 -4.43
CA LEU A 273 28.55 8.09 -3.50
C LEU A 273 29.27 6.82 -3.05
N TYR A 274 28.70 6.15 -2.06
CA TYR A 274 29.12 4.80 -1.69
C TYR A 274 27.88 3.94 -1.40
N THR A 275 28.05 2.62 -1.46
CA THR A 275 27.05 1.66 -1.01
C THR A 275 27.73 0.45 -0.39
N HIS A 276 27.02 -0.27 0.48
CA HIS A 276 27.59 -1.48 1.08
C HIS A 276 27.77 -2.56 -0.01
N ALA A 277 28.87 -3.32 0.03
CA ALA A 277 29.19 -4.30 -1.01
C ALA A 277 28.13 -5.39 -1.18
N ARG A 278 27.45 -5.74 -0.08
CA ARG A 278 26.30 -6.67 -0.09
C ARG A 278 25.02 -6.07 -0.68
N MET A 279 24.97 -4.76 -0.99
CA MET A 279 23.84 -4.07 -1.62
C MET A 279 23.97 -4.00 -3.14
N GLU A 280 24.00 -5.17 -3.77
CA GLU A 280 24.19 -5.33 -5.21
C GLU A 280 23.12 -4.61 -6.03
N GLU A 281 21.89 -4.54 -5.53
CA GLU A 281 20.77 -3.88 -6.20
C GLU A 281 20.99 -2.37 -6.31
N ALA A 282 21.51 -1.76 -5.25
CA ALA A 282 21.87 -0.35 -5.22
C ALA A 282 23.09 -0.08 -6.13
N ALA A 283 24.14 -0.90 -6.04
CA ALA A 283 25.30 -0.78 -6.91
C ALA A 283 24.93 -0.89 -8.40
N ALA A 284 24.05 -1.84 -8.75
CA ALA A 284 23.56 -2.02 -10.11
C ALA A 284 22.73 -0.82 -10.60
N LEU A 285 21.92 -0.20 -9.72
CA LEU A 285 21.22 1.04 -10.04
C LEU A 285 22.20 2.16 -10.40
N TYR A 286 23.24 2.37 -9.59
CA TYR A 286 24.22 3.44 -9.82
C TYR A 286 25.01 3.22 -11.12
N ARG A 287 25.45 1.99 -11.41
CA ARG A 287 26.13 1.67 -12.69
C ARG A 287 25.27 1.99 -13.90
N ARG A 288 23.98 1.61 -13.88
CA ARG A 288 23.03 1.95 -14.96
C ARG A 288 22.82 3.45 -15.14
N ARG A 289 23.19 4.28 -14.16
CA ARG A 289 23.09 5.75 -14.20
C ARG A 289 24.42 6.44 -14.51
N GLY A 290 25.44 5.68 -14.88
CA GLY A 290 26.74 6.21 -15.31
C GLY A 290 27.74 6.40 -14.18
N PHE A 291 27.43 5.94 -12.96
CA PHE A 291 28.44 5.90 -11.90
C PHE A 291 29.40 4.73 -12.13
N VAL A 292 30.69 5.02 -12.02
CA VAL A 292 31.78 4.04 -12.14
C VAL A 292 32.34 3.76 -10.75
N GLU A 293 32.61 2.49 -10.46
CA GLU A 293 33.31 2.09 -9.24
C GLU A 293 34.73 2.64 -9.28
N THR A 294 35.14 3.35 -8.22
CA THR A 294 36.48 3.94 -8.12
C THR A 294 37.39 3.07 -7.29
N HIS A 295 36.92 2.59 -6.14
CA HIS A 295 37.63 1.70 -5.24
C HIS A 295 36.66 1.06 -4.23
N ARG A 296 37.18 0.08 -3.48
CA ARG A 296 36.49 -0.53 -2.34
C ARG A 296 37.30 -0.29 -1.08
N GLN A 297 36.60 -0.09 0.03
CA GLN A 297 37.23 0.16 1.32
C GLN A 297 36.35 -0.37 2.45
N ILE A 298 36.99 -0.93 3.48
CA ILE A 298 36.33 -1.18 4.76
C ILE A 298 36.46 0.10 5.60
N ASP A 299 35.34 0.76 5.87
CA ASP A 299 35.27 1.94 6.73
C ASP A 299 34.38 1.65 7.94
N ARG A 300 34.94 1.75 9.16
CA ARG A 300 34.25 1.48 10.44
C ARG A 300 33.48 0.15 10.45
N GLY A 301 34.04 -0.89 9.81
CA GLY A 301 33.45 -2.23 9.72
C GLY A 301 32.46 -2.44 8.57
N TYR A 302 32.17 -1.39 7.77
CA TYR A 302 31.31 -1.50 6.59
C TYR A 302 32.17 -1.71 5.34
N ASP A 303 31.92 -2.78 4.60
CA ASP A 303 32.52 -3.02 3.29
C ASP A 303 31.81 -2.15 2.25
N ARG A 304 32.50 -1.14 1.72
CA ARG A 304 31.92 -0.11 0.85
C ARG A 304 32.48 -0.18 -0.56
N ILE A 305 31.59 -0.03 -1.51
CA ILE A 305 31.89 0.25 -2.91
C ILE A 305 31.75 1.76 -3.11
N HIS A 306 32.85 2.46 -3.38
CA HIS A 306 32.86 3.88 -3.68
C HIS A 306 32.70 4.09 -5.18
N MET A 307 31.82 5.01 -5.57
CA MET A 307 31.50 5.27 -6.97
C MET A 307 31.48 6.76 -7.26
N ALA A 308 31.84 7.12 -8.50
CA ALA A 308 31.85 8.49 -8.96
C ALA A 308 31.23 8.61 -10.35
N LYS A 309 30.65 9.77 -10.64
CA LYS A 309 30.17 10.15 -11.96
C LYS A 309 30.71 11.55 -12.30
N LEU A 310 31.41 11.64 -13.43
CA LEU A 310 31.77 12.92 -14.04
C LEU A 310 30.52 13.52 -14.69
N LEU A 311 30.35 14.83 -14.54
CA LEU A 311 29.21 15.57 -15.08
C LEU A 311 29.67 16.43 -16.24
N ASP A 312 28.85 16.49 -17.29
CA ASP A 312 29.04 17.42 -18.38
C ASP A 312 28.58 18.80 -17.90
N THR A 313 29.51 19.74 -17.75
CA THR A 313 29.26 21.09 -17.21
C THR A 313 29.19 22.16 -18.30
N GLU A 314 28.80 21.80 -19.52
CA GLU A 314 28.63 22.77 -20.64
C GLU A 314 27.55 23.81 -20.36
#